data_AF-A0A7W0ETB2-F1
#
_entry.id   AF-A0A7W0ETB2-F1
#
_cell.length_a   1.000
_cell.length_b   1.000
_cell.length_c   1.000
_cell.angle_alpha   90.00
_cell.angle_beta   90.00
_cell.angle_gamma   90.00
#
_symmetry.space_group_name_H-M   'P 1'
#
loop_
_entity.id
_entity.type
_entity.pdbx_description
1 polymer ?
#
loop_
_entity_poly.entity_id
_entity_poly.type
_entity_poly.pdbx_seq_one_letter_code
_entity_poly.pdbx_strand_id
1 'polypeptide(L)'
;MHKKNVAGSNKIAVIIISCVIFAAIAVAGLFLMQKATGPVEKNLSEKVYVPTKSKPVSVIDYNNLEKDKELQILTQKRKTKYGVEKGVDIIVKSDESLKVGDLIVPMQEILDKIRINSGDIVEKDIGGLNLPDGRTKAFGIYVVKPEDNIWDIHFKFLKDYFDHKGITLAPVADEPDRKGFSSGIGKILKFSEKTVNIYNIKERKIAVDLNLIYPLSKVVVYNMDRIFALLDQIDYNNANHIQFDGETLWIHIDQ
;
A
#
# COMPACT_ATOMS: atom_id res chain seq x y z
N MET A 1 -83.60 0.52 55.03
CA MET A 1 -82.81 0.06 56.20
C MET A 1 -81.45 -0.43 55.68
N HIS A 2 -80.36 -0.09 56.38
CA HIS A 2 -78.98 -0.63 56.27
C HIS A 2 -77.99 -0.15 55.16
N LYS A 3 -77.23 0.89 55.56
CA LYS A 3 -75.77 1.14 55.58
C LYS A 3 -74.75 0.13 54.98
N LYS A 4 -73.65 0.75 54.50
CA LYS A 4 -72.22 0.31 54.31
C LYS A 4 -71.86 -0.25 52.91
N ASN A 5 -70.71 0.05 52.30
CA ASN A 5 -69.54 0.83 52.69
C ASN A 5 -68.69 1.19 51.44
N VAL A 6 -67.96 2.31 51.56
CA VAL A 6 -66.92 2.80 50.64
C VAL A 6 -65.69 1.89 50.66
N ALA A 7 -65.20 1.47 49.50
CA ALA A 7 -63.82 1.02 49.30
C ALA A 7 -63.46 1.05 47.81
N GLY A 8 -62.53 1.92 47.39
CA GLY A 8 -61.99 1.85 46.02
C GLY A 8 -61.51 3.16 45.38
N SER A 9 -61.14 4.20 46.13
CA SER A 9 -60.69 5.47 45.54
C SER A 9 -59.36 5.97 46.12
N ASN A 10 -58.35 5.08 46.22
CA ASN A 10 -56.99 5.48 46.61
C ASN A 10 -55.86 4.84 45.77
N LYS A 11 -56.15 3.90 44.86
CA LYS A 11 -55.11 3.28 44.01
C LYS A 11 -54.90 4.03 42.68
N ILE A 12 -55.96 4.63 42.13
CA ILE A 12 -55.90 5.37 40.86
C ILE A 12 -55.27 6.76 41.05
N ALA A 13 -55.57 7.43 42.16
CA ALA A 13 -54.98 8.73 42.49
C ALA A 13 -53.45 8.64 42.73
N VAL A 14 -52.97 7.56 43.36
CA VAL A 14 -51.53 7.34 43.60
C VAL A 14 -50.76 7.10 42.31
N ILE A 15 -51.36 6.38 41.34
CA ILE A 15 -50.72 6.12 40.04
C ILE A 15 -50.63 7.42 39.22
N ILE A 16 -51.68 8.22 39.18
CA ILE A 16 -51.68 9.50 38.45
C ILE A 16 -50.66 10.48 39.05
N ILE A 17 -50.58 10.57 40.38
CA ILE A 17 -49.58 11.43 41.06
C ILE A 17 -48.15 10.93 40.78
N SER A 18 -47.90 9.61 40.77
CA SER A 18 -46.58 9.07 40.44
C SER A 18 -46.15 9.36 38.99
N CYS A 19 -47.07 9.28 38.02
CA CYS A 19 -46.76 9.56 36.61
C CYS A 19 -46.45 11.04 36.38
N VAL A 20 -47.14 11.95 37.06
CA VAL A 20 -46.86 13.40 36.97
C VAL A 20 -45.51 13.75 37.59
N ILE A 21 -45.14 13.11 38.71
CA ILE A 21 -43.82 13.31 39.34
C ILE A 21 -42.70 12.75 38.46
N PHE A 22 -42.85 11.55 37.87
CA PHE A 22 -41.85 11.00 36.95
C PHE A 22 -41.71 11.83 35.67
N ALA A 23 -42.81 12.36 35.11
CA ALA A 23 -42.74 13.25 33.96
C ALA A 23 -42.05 14.58 34.31
N ALA A 24 -42.32 15.15 35.49
CA ALA A 24 -41.65 16.37 35.95
C ALA A 24 -40.15 16.16 36.21
N ILE A 25 -39.74 15.02 36.76
CA ILE A 25 -38.33 14.67 36.97
C ILE A 25 -37.61 14.42 35.64
N ALA A 26 -38.26 13.78 34.66
CA ALA A 26 -37.68 13.57 33.33
C ALA A 26 -37.49 14.89 32.58
N VAL A 27 -38.47 15.82 32.66
CA VAL A 27 -38.36 17.16 32.05
C VAL A 27 -37.31 17.99 32.78
N ALA A 28 -37.26 17.98 34.11
CA ALA A 28 -36.21 18.69 34.87
C ALA A 28 -34.81 18.10 34.64
N GLY A 29 -34.69 16.79 34.48
CA GLY A 29 -33.44 16.10 34.12
C GLY A 29 -32.96 16.47 32.71
N LEU A 30 -33.87 16.53 31.73
CA LEU A 30 -33.54 17.00 30.37
C LEU A 30 -33.17 18.50 30.36
N PHE A 31 -33.88 19.33 31.15
CA PHE A 31 -33.65 20.76 31.21
C PHE A 31 -32.37 21.12 31.98
N LEU A 32 -31.97 20.32 32.97
CA LEU A 32 -30.70 20.45 33.68
C LEU A 32 -29.52 19.90 32.85
N MET A 33 -29.73 18.86 32.04
CA MET A 33 -28.73 18.42 31.05
C MET A 33 -28.56 19.41 29.89
N GLN A 34 -29.60 20.16 29.50
CA GLN A 34 -29.47 21.25 28.51
C GLN A 34 -28.83 22.52 29.05
N LYS A 35 -28.88 22.78 30.38
CA LYS A 35 -28.24 23.94 31.01
C LYS A 35 -26.80 23.72 31.47
N ALA A 36 -26.31 22.47 31.48
CA ALA A 36 -24.92 22.13 31.81
C ALA A 36 -23.97 22.16 30.60
N THR A 37 -24.44 22.58 29.42
CA THR A 37 -23.57 22.96 28.30
C THR A 37 -23.46 24.48 28.26
N GLY A 38 -22.52 25.01 29.06
CA GLY A 38 -21.96 26.34 28.79
C GLY A 38 -21.35 26.39 27.39
N PRO A 39 -21.01 27.58 26.87
CA PRO A 39 -20.45 27.71 25.54
C PRO A 39 -19.07 27.04 25.55
N VAL A 40 -18.99 25.79 25.09
CA VAL A 40 -17.74 25.23 24.62
C VAL A 40 -17.47 25.97 23.33
N GLU A 41 -16.54 26.91 23.41
CA GLU A 41 -15.95 27.64 22.29
C GLU A 41 -15.31 26.63 21.33
N LYS A 42 -16.15 26.00 20.50
CA LYS A 42 -15.72 25.30 19.30
C LYS A 42 -15.28 26.39 18.34
N ASN A 43 -13.99 26.72 18.41
CA ASN A 43 -13.27 27.29 17.29
C ASN A 43 -13.40 26.32 16.10
N LEU A 44 -14.51 26.42 15.36
CA LEU A 44 -14.56 26.01 13.95
C LEU A 44 -13.70 27.02 13.19
N SER A 45 -12.37 26.85 13.29
CA SER A 45 -11.52 27.21 12.18
C SER A 45 -11.84 26.20 11.09
N GLU A 46 -12.71 26.60 10.18
CA GLU A 46 -12.85 26.00 8.85
C GLU A 46 -11.49 26.16 8.15
N LYS A 47 -10.52 25.32 8.52
CA LYS A 47 -9.30 25.14 7.75
C LYS A 47 -9.68 24.26 6.58
N VAL A 48 -10.07 24.92 5.49
CA VAL A 48 -9.96 24.38 4.13
C VAL A 48 -8.58 23.75 4.00
N TYR A 49 -8.52 22.42 4.08
CA TYR A 49 -7.26 21.70 4.06
C TYR A 49 -6.77 21.63 2.61
N VAL A 50 -5.90 22.58 2.27
CA VAL A 50 -5.02 22.50 1.12
C VAL A 50 -4.17 21.22 1.27
N PRO A 51 -4.07 20.36 0.25
CA PRO A 51 -3.28 19.14 0.33
C PRO A 51 -1.85 19.49 0.73
N THR A 52 -1.41 18.98 1.88
CA THR A 52 -0.06 19.23 2.38
C THR A 52 0.90 18.48 1.47
N LYS A 53 1.49 19.19 0.49
CA LYS A 53 2.71 18.78 -0.18
C LYS A 53 3.79 18.66 0.89
N SER A 54 4.00 17.46 1.44
CA SER A 54 5.24 17.19 2.18
C SER A 54 6.39 17.45 1.20
N LYS A 55 7.22 18.46 1.48
CA LYS A 55 8.42 18.69 0.68
C LYS A 55 9.25 17.40 0.71
N PRO A 56 9.56 16.79 -0.44
CA PRO A 56 10.43 15.62 -0.48
C PRO A 56 11.80 15.99 0.09
N VAL A 57 12.36 15.13 0.93
CA VAL A 57 13.60 15.39 1.68
C VAL A 57 14.82 15.41 0.75
N SER A 58 14.77 14.65 -0.35
CA SER A 58 15.79 14.62 -1.40
C SER A 58 15.17 14.23 -2.74
N VAL A 59 15.72 14.73 -3.85
CA VAL A 59 15.31 14.41 -5.22
C VAL A 59 16.38 13.56 -5.88
N ILE A 60 16.03 12.33 -6.25
CA ILE A 60 16.87 11.40 -6.98
C ILE A 60 16.68 11.64 -8.48
N ASP A 61 17.69 12.20 -9.16
CA ASP A 61 17.63 12.54 -10.58
C ASP A 61 18.15 11.40 -11.47
N TYR A 62 17.23 10.67 -12.09
CA TYR A 62 17.57 9.57 -13.00
C TYR A 62 18.40 10.05 -14.19
N ASN A 63 18.17 11.26 -14.71
CA ASN A 63 18.87 11.76 -15.89
C ASN A 63 20.36 12.02 -15.63
N ASN A 64 20.74 12.19 -14.36
CA ASN A 64 22.11 12.42 -13.93
C ASN A 64 22.79 11.14 -13.43
N LEU A 65 22.13 9.98 -13.48
CA LEU A 65 22.68 8.72 -12.97
C LEU A 65 24.03 8.36 -13.60
N GLU A 66 24.26 8.68 -14.87
CA GLU A 66 25.53 8.41 -15.56
C GLU A 66 26.60 9.48 -15.29
N LYS A 67 26.21 10.67 -14.85
CA LYS A 67 27.10 11.85 -14.75
C LYS A 67 27.51 12.16 -13.31
N ASP A 68 26.65 11.84 -12.34
CA ASP A 68 26.84 12.12 -10.93
C ASP A 68 27.43 10.91 -10.19
N LYS A 69 28.70 11.04 -9.77
CA LYS A 69 29.42 9.98 -9.04
C LYS A 69 28.84 9.70 -7.65
N GLU A 70 28.32 10.71 -6.96
CA GLU A 70 27.73 10.50 -5.62
C GLU A 70 26.43 9.71 -5.74
N LEU A 71 25.61 10.05 -6.75
CA LEU A 71 24.39 9.34 -7.05
C LEU A 71 24.66 7.88 -7.47
N GLN A 72 25.72 7.63 -8.25
CA GLN A 72 26.15 6.27 -8.61
C GLN A 72 26.53 5.46 -7.37
N ILE A 73 27.36 6.01 -6.49
CA ILE A 73 27.78 5.34 -5.25
C ILE A 73 26.57 5.04 -4.36
N LEU A 74 25.68 6.01 -4.18
CA LEU A 74 24.46 5.85 -3.39
C LEU A 74 23.54 4.78 -3.99
N THR A 75 23.33 4.81 -5.29
CA THR A 75 22.48 3.86 -6.02
C THR A 75 23.06 2.45 -5.95
N GLN A 76 24.37 2.31 -6.20
CA GLN A 76 25.06 1.02 -6.15
C GLN A 76 25.02 0.44 -4.74
N LYS A 77 25.31 1.25 -3.70
CA LYS A 77 25.22 0.82 -2.30
C LYS A 77 23.82 0.31 -1.95
N ARG A 78 22.78 1.02 -2.40
CA ARG A 78 21.40 0.60 -2.18
C ARG A 78 21.09 -0.70 -2.92
N LYS A 79 21.48 -0.83 -4.19
CA LYS A 79 21.19 -2.02 -5.02
C LYS A 79 21.90 -3.27 -4.50
N THR A 80 23.15 -3.15 -4.08
CA THR A 80 23.91 -4.27 -3.50
C THR A 80 23.36 -4.75 -2.16
N LYS A 81 22.74 -3.88 -1.36
CA LYS A 81 22.01 -4.31 -0.14
C LYS A 81 20.93 -5.37 -0.46
N TYR A 82 20.38 -5.32 -1.66
CA TYR A 82 19.24 -6.12 -2.09
C TYR A 82 19.60 -7.15 -3.19
N GLY A 83 20.86 -7.17 -3.68
CA GLY A 83 21.28 -8.06 -4.76
C GLY A 83 20.58 -7.80 -6.10
N VAL A 84 20.29 -6.54 -6.41
CA VAL A 84 19.57 -6.15 -7.65
C VAL A 84 20.33 -5.11 -8.49
N GLU A 85 21.63 -5.30 -8.61
CA GLU A 85 22.57 -4.46 -9.37
C GLU A 85 22.19 -4.16 -10.82
N LYS A 86 21.49 -5.06 -11.50
CA LYS A 86 21.04 -4.98 -12.89
C LYS A 86 19.52 -5.00 -13.02
N GLY A 87 18.81 -5.52 -12.02
CA GLY A 87 17.36 -5.71 -12.02
C GLY A 87 16.53 -4.42 -11.88
N VAL A 88 17.06 -3.41 -11.19
CA VAL A 88 16.43 -2.08 -11.07
C VAL A 88 17.41 -1.01 -11.49
N ASP A 89 16.92 0.17 -11.90
CA ASP A 89 17.82 1.27 -12.22
C ASP A 89 18.25 2.02 -10.96
N ILE A 90 17.31 2.28 -10.05
CA ILE A 90 17.51 3.09 -8.85
C ILE A 90 16.67 2.57 -7.69
N ILE A 91 17.09 2.86 -6.46
CA ILE A 91 16.31 2.57 -5.25
C ILE A 91 16.00 3.89 -4.56
N VAL A 92 14.71 4.17 -4.39
CA VAL A 92 14.16 5.41 -3.84
C VAL A 92 13.42 5.11 -2.54
N LYS A 93 13.54 5.98 -1.55
CA LYS A 93 12.80 5.85 -0.28
C LYS A 93 11.41 6.48 -0.37
N SER A 94 10.51 6.08 0.54
CA SER A 94 9.13 6.62 0.61
C SER A 94 9.04 8.15 0.73
N ASP A 95 10.02 8.80 1.35
CA ASP A 95 10.09 10.26 1.60
C ASP A 95 10.87 11.04 0.54
N GLU A 96 11.47 10.35 -0.43
CA GLU A 96 12.24 10.93 -1.54
C GLU A 96 11.34 11.21 -2.76
N SER A 97 11.83 12.03 -3.67
CA SER A 97 11.23 12.23 -5.00
C SER A 97 12.11 11.64 -6.08
N LEU A 98 11.47 11.15 -7.13
CA LEU A 98 12.10 10.70 -8.35
C LEU A 98 11.97 11.79 -9.42
N LYS A 99 13.07 12.11 -10.09
CA LYS A 99 13.05 12.95 -11.29
C LYS A 99 13.43 12.11 -12.52
N VAL A 100 12.57 12.12 -13.54
CA VAL A 100 12.77 11.47 -14.84
C VAL A 100 12.42 12.47 -15.94
N GLY A 101 13.37 12.77 -16.84
CA GLY A 101 13.27 13.93 -17.72
C GLY A 101 13.08 15.21 -16.91
N ASP A 102 12.08 16.00 -17.29
CA ASP A 102 11.70 17.25 -16.60
C ASP A 102 10.66 17.05 -15.49
N LEU A 103 10.19 15.82 -15.26
CA LEU A 103 9.12 15.51 -14.33
C LEU A 103 9.69 15.08 -12.98
N ILE A 104 9.22 15.74 -11.91
CA ILE A 104 9.50 15.37 -10.52
C ILE A 104 8.23 14.77 -9.91
N VAL A 105 8.36 13.56 -9.38
CA VAL A 105 7.27 12.81 -8.75
C VAL A 105 7.70 12.36 -7.36
N PRO A 106 7.00 12.78 -6.29
CA PRO A 106 7.19 12.25 -4.95
C PRO A 106 6.86 10.76 -4.88
N MET A 107 7.71 9.98 -4.21
CA MET A 107 7.44 8.56 -4.02
C MET A 107 6.12 8.34 -3.27
N GLN A 108 5.81 9.20 -2.29
CA GLN A 108 4.56 9.13 -1.57
C GLN A 108 3.31 9.28 -2.44
N GLU A 109 3.38 10.10 -3.50
CA GLU A 109 2.27 10.22 -4.47
C GLU A 109 2.03 8.90 -5.20
N ILE A 110 3.11 8.23 -5.64
CA ILE A 110 3.03 6.92 -6.27
C ILE A 110 2.41 5.90 -5.31
N LEU A 111 2.85 5.90 -4.05
CA LEU A 111 2.33 4.98 -3.02
C LEU A 111 0.83 5.20 -2.74
N ASP A 112 0.40 6.46 -2.67
CA ASP A 112 -1.01 6.79 -2.47
C ASP A 112 -1.85 6.31 -3.67
N LYS A 113 -1.34 6.47 -4.90
CA LYS A 113 -2.01 5.96 -6.11
C LYS A 113 -2.08 4.43 -6.16
N ILE A 114 -1.01 3.75 -5.76
CA ILE A 114 -0.99 2.28 -5.64
C ILE A 114 -2.08 1.81 -4.67
N ARG A 115 -2.17 2.42 -3.48
CA ARG A 115 -3.16 2.06 -2.45
C ARG A 115 -4.60 2.27 -2.90
N ILE A 116 -4.87 3.39 -3.57
CA ILE A 116 -6.21 3.67 -4.11
C ILE A 116 -6.59 2.61 -5.14
N ASN A 117 -5.64 2.19 -5.98
CA ASN A 117 -5.89 1.22 -7.04
C ASN A 117 -5.98 -0.23 -6.52
N SER A 118 -5.28 -0.58 -5.44
CA SER A 118 -5.37 -1.89 -4.79
C SER A 118 -6.65 -2.08 -3.97
N GLY A 119 -7.42 -1.00 -3.74
CA GLY A 119 -8.62 -1.04 -2.89
C GLY A 119 -8.29 -1.12 -1.39
N ASP A 120 -7.04 -0.83 -0.99
CA ASP A 120 -6.64 -0.82 0.41
C ASP A 120 -7.30 0.38 1.14
N ILE A 121 -8.32 0.10 1.95
CA ILE A 121 -8.94 1.11 2.82
C ILE A 121 -8.05 1.29 4.05
N VAL A 122 -7.44 2.48 4.18
CA VAL A 122 -6.81 2.91 5.44
C VAL A 122 -7.72 3.95 6.07
N GLU A 123 -8.34 3.59 7.18
CA GLU A 123 -8.88 4.57 8.12
C GLU A 123 -7.69 5.40 8.60
N LYS A 124 -7.54 6.59 8.02
CA LYS A 124 -6.47 7.52 8.37
C LYS A 124 -6.86 8.10 9.72
N ASP A 125 -6.43 7.46 10.81
CA ASP A 125 -6.53 8.05 12.14
C ASP A 125 -6.07 9.50 12.05
N ILE A 126 -6.94 10.41 12.49
CA ILE A 126 -6.71 11.84 12.53
C ILE A 126 -5.65 12.08 13.60
N GLY A 127 -4.39 11.86 13.24
CA GLY A 127 -3.29 11.78 14.18
C GLY A 127 -1.96 11.41 13.54
N GLY A 128 -1.69 11.85 12.31
CA GLY A 128 -0.37 11.71 11.67
C GLY A 128 -0.02 10.26 11.32
N LEU A 129 0.22 9.99 10.04
CA LEU A 129 0.79 8.73 9.59
C LEU A 129 2.25 8.61 10.05
N ASN A 130 2.45 8.34 11.33
CA ASN A 130 3.58 7.54 11.76
C ASN A 130 3.13 6.09 11.57
N LEU A 131 3.65 5.45 10.51
CA LEU A 131 3.78 4.00 10.50
C LEU A 131 4.33 3.57 11.89
N PRO A 132 3.93 2.43 12.47
CA PRO A 132 4.33 2.00 13.83
C PRO A 132 5.84 1.85 14.07
N ASP A 133 6.69 2.24 13.12
CA ASP A 133 8.12 1.98 13.10
C ASP A 133 8.99 3.16 12.66
N GLY A 134 8.44 4.25 12.11
CA GLY A 134 9.27 5.37 11.61
C GLY A 134 10.31 4.98 10.51
N ARG A 135 10.32 3.73 10.05
CA ARG A 135 11.25 3.22 9.04
C ARG A 135 10.80 3.66 7.64
N THR A 136 11.67 4.37 6.94
CA THR A 136 11.50 4.70 5.52
C THR A 136 11.64 3.43 4.69
N LYS A 137 10.59 3.08 3.93
CA LYS A 137 10.60 1.89 3.06
C LYS A 137 11.37 2.18 1.78
N ALA A 138 12.04 1.16 1.24
CA ALA A 138 12.80 1.25 0.00
C ALA A 138 12.01 0.67 -1.18
N PHE A 139 12.07 1.37 -2.31
CA PHE A 139 11.38 0.99 -3.54
C PHE A 139 12.38 0.93 -4.70
N GLY A 140 12.39 -0.21 -5.39
CA GLY A 140 13.16 -0.39 -6.61
C GLY A 140 12.40 0.24 -7.78
N ILE A 141 13.06 1.09 -8.54
CA ILE A 141 12.51 1.79 -9.69
C ILE A 141 13.27 1.32 -10.93
N TYR A 142 12.53 0.83 -11.91
CA TYR A 142 13.03 0.56 -13.26
C TYR A 142 12.32 1.52 -14.24
N VAL A 143 13.09 2.26 -15.03
CA VAL A 143 12.58 3.22 -16.02
C VAL A 143 12.44 2.49 -17.36
N VAL A 144 11.23 2.44 -17.88
CA VAL A 144 10.91 1.67 -19.10
C VAL A 144 11.53 2.32 -20.33
N LYS A 145 12.31 1.53 -21.08
CA LYS A 145 12.99 1.88 -22.33
C LYS A 145 12.16 1.45 -23.56
N PRO A 146 12.47 1.94 -24.77
CA PRO A 146 11.86 1.43 -25.98
C PRO A 146 12.10 -0.08 -26.11
N GLU A 147 11.10 -0.81 -26.61
CA GLU A 147 11.10 -2.27 -26.77
C GLU A 147 11.15 -3.10 -25.48
N ASP A 148 11.13 -2.47 -24.30
CA ASP A 148 11.07 -3.21 -23.04
C ASP A 148 9.73 -3.94 -22.89
N ASN A 149 9.81 -5.22 -22.54
CA ASN A 149 8.68 -6.03 -22.11
C ASN A 149 8.66 -6.17 -20.58
N ILE A 150 7.48 -6.12 -19.96
CA ILE A 150 7.33 -6.26 -18.51
C ILE A 150 7.91 -7.59 -18.00
N TRP A 151 7.72 -8.67 -18.75
CA TRP A 151 8.21 -10.01 -18.44
C TRP A 151 9.73 -10.05 -18.43
N ASP A 152 10.37 -9.41 -19.42
CA ASP A 152 11.82 -9.33 -19.49
C ASP A 152 12.40 -8.51 -18.34
N ILE A 153 11.74 -7.39 -17.98
CA ILE A 153 12.13 -6.58 -16.82
C ILE A 153 12.03 -7.40 -15.53
N HIS A 154 10.93 -8.14 -15.34
CA HIS A 154 10.72 -8.99 -14.18
C HIS A 154 11.73 -10.15 -14.12
N PHE A 155 11.95 -10.82 -15.25
CA PHE A 155 12.88 -11.93 -15.32
C PHE A 155 14.31 -11.47 -15.05
N LYS A 156 14.71 -10.31 -15.58
CA LYS A 156 16.00 -9.69 -15.26
C LYS A 156 16.14 -9.39 -13.77
N PHE A 157 15.09 -8.85 -13.14
CA PHE A 157 15.07 -8.60 -11.70
C PHE A 157 15.26 -9.89 -10.89
N LEU A 158 14.50 -10.93 -11.19
CA LEU A 158 14.60 -12.22 -10.51
C LEU A 158 15.98 -12.85 -10.70
N LYS A 159 16.47 -12.87 -11.94
CA LYS A 159 17.78 -13.44 -12.27
C LYS A 159 18.89 -12.83 -11.44
N ASP A 160 18.89 -11.52 -11.31
CA ASP A 160 19.91 -10.78 -10.57
C ASP A 160 19.86 -11.08 -9.07
N TYR A 161 18.65 -11.14 -8.49
CA TYR A 161 18.45 -11.55 -7.10
C TYR A 161 18.93 -12.98 -6.84
N PHE A 162 18.59 -13.93 -7.71
CA PHE A 162 19.02 -15.32 -7.56
C PHE A 162 20.54 -15.47 -7.78
N ASP A 163 21.10 -14.75 -8.75
CA ASP A 163 22.55 -14.71 -8.98
C ASP A 163 23.28 -14.24 -7.69
N HIS A 164 22.75 -13.23 -7.00
CA HIS A 164 23.27 -12.76 -5.71
C HIS A 164 23.19 -13.82 -4.60
N LYS A 165 22.18 -14.70 -4.64
CA LYS A 165 22.05 -15.85 -3.72
C LYS A 165 22.91 -17.06 -4.14
N GLY A 166 23.71 -16.93 -5.18
CA GLY A 166 24.56 -18.01 -5.70
C GLY A 166 23.81 -19.01 -6.60
N ILE A 167 22.61 -18.65 -7.06
CA ILE A 167 21.76 -19.47 -7.93
C ILE A 167 21.74 -18.84 -9.32
N THR A 168 22.36 -19.50 -10.30
CA THR A 168 22.36 -19.02 -11.68
C THR A 168 21.13 -19.51 -12.43
N LEU A 169 20.25 -18.58 -12.84
CA LEU A 169 19.12 -18.91 -13.70
C LEU A 169 19.56 -19.07 -15.17
N ALA A 170 19.07 -20.13 -15.82
CA ALA A 170 19.22 -20.32 -17.25
C ALA A 170 18.52 -19.17 -18.02
N PRO A 171 19.02 -18.76 -19.21
CA PRO A 171 18.38 -17.69 -20.00
C PRO A 171 16.94 -17.96 -20.41
N VAL A 172 16.54 -19.23 -20.45
CA VAL A 172 15.19 -19.72 -20.82
C VAL A 172 14.44 -20.28 -19.61
N ALA A 173 14.86 -19.93 -18.39
CA ALA A 173 14.31 -20.53 -17.17
C ALA A 173 12.83 -20.20 -16.97
N ASP A 174 12.34 -19.09 -17.54
CA ASP A 174 10.94 -18.65 -17.54
C ASP A 174 10.08 -19.29 -18.63
N GLU A 175 10.70 -19.92 -19.64
CA GLU A 175 10.01 -20.57 -20.73
C GLU A 175 9.29 -21.86 -20.29
N PRO A 176 8.17 -22.23 -20.94
CA PRO A 176 7.50 -23.49 -20.66
C PRO A 176 8.38 -24.70 -21.01
N ASP A 177 8.10 -25.83 -20.34
CA ASP A 177 8.79 -27.08 -20.61
C ASP A 177 8.43 -27.68 -21.99
N ARG A 178 9.07 -28.78 -22.36
CA ARG A 178 8.83 -29.47 -23.65
C ARG A 178 7.39 -29.96 -23.83
N LYS A 179 6.59 -30.02 -22.77
CA LYS A 179 5.17 -30.41 -22.79
C LYS A 179 4.23 -29.20 -22.78
N GLY A 180 4.78 -27.98 -22.72
CA GLY A 180 4.04 -26.72 -22.69
C GLY A 180 3.63 -26.26 -21.30
N PHE A 181 4.10 -26.90 -20.22
CA PHE A 181 3.80 -26.46 -18.85
C PHE A 181 4.69 -25.30 -18.44
N SER A 182 4.12 -24.30 -17.75
CA SER A 182 4.89 -23.18 -17.20
C SER A 182 5.97 -23.67 -16.25
N SER A 183 7.19 -23.13 -16.40
CA SER A 183 8.29 -23.41 -15.48
C SER A 183 8.03 -22.85 -14.08
N GLY A 184 8.82 -23.29 -13.10
CA GLY A 184 8.80 -22.72 -11.75
C GLY A 184 9.06 -21.21 -11.76
N ILE A 185 10.03 -20.74 -12.55
CA ILE A 185 10.29 -19.30 -12.72
C ILE A 185 9.12 -18.59 -13.40
N GLY A 186 8.51 -19.19 -14.44
CA GLY A 186 7.33 -18.64 -15.09
C GLY A 186 6.16 -18.46 -14.10
N LYS A 187 5.98 -19.40 -13.17
CA LYS A 187 4.99 -19.28 -12.09
C LYS A 187 5.34 -18.17 -11.09
N ILE A 188 6.61 -18.04 -10.68
CA ILE A 188 7.06 -16.94 -9.83
C ILE A 188 6.83 -15.59 -10.52
N LEU A 189 7.18 -15.49 -11.81
CA LEU A 189 6.96 -14.29 -12.61
C LEU A 189 5.48 -13.95 -12.68
N LYS A 190 4.63 -14.94 -12.93
CA LYS A 190 3.17 -14.74 -12.99
C LYS A 190 2.61 -14.24 -11.66
N PHE A 191 3.08 -14.79 -10.55
CA PHE A 191 2.71 -14.30 -9.22
C PHE A 191 3.23 -12.88 -8.97
N SER A 192 4.44 -12.57 -9.45
CA SER A 192 5.09 -11.26 -9.24
C SER A 192 4.31 -10.11 -9.90
N GLU A 193 3.52 -10.37 -10.95
CA GLU A 193 2.60 -9.40 -11.55
C GLU A 193 1.71 -8.70 -10.50
N LYS A 194 1.27 -9.43 -9.46
CA LYS A 194 0.40 -8.88 -8.41
C LYS A 194 1.12 -8.00 -7.40
N THR A 195 2.45 -8.07 -7.38
CA THR A 195 3.30 -7.37 -6.40
C THR A 195 3.93 -6.12 -6.97
N VAL A 196 3.86 -5.96 -8.29
CA VAL A 196 4.48 -4.89 -9.05
C VAL A 196 3.43 -3.87 -9.43
N ASN A 197 3.80 -2.60 -9.36
CA ASN A 197 2.95 -1.52 -9.82
C ASN A 197 3.63 -0.74 -10.94
N ILE A 198 2.89 -0.44 -11.99
CA ILE A 198 3.38 0.39 -13.09
C ILE A 198 2.78 1.77 -12.93
N TYR A 199 3.64 2.79 -12.90
CA TYR A 199 3.22 4.17 -12.75
C TYR A 199 3.56 4.97 -13.99
N ASN A 200 2.55 5.60 -14.59
CA ASN A 200 2.74 6.57 -15.68
C ASN A 200 3.08 7.93 -15.07
N ILE A 201 4.33 8.36 -15.25
CA ILE A 201 4.88 9.62 -14.74
C ILE A 201 4.20 10.83 -15.40
N LYS A 202 3.87 10.74 -16.70
CA LYS A 202 3.24 11.83 -17.44
C LYS A 202 1.78 12.04 -17.02
N GLU A 203 1.04 10.95 -16.88
CA GLU A 203 -0.40 10.98 -16.53
C GLU A 203 -0.66 11.00 -15.03
N ARG A 204 0.35 10.71 -14.21
CA ARG A 204 0.28 10.58 -12.75
C ARG A 204 -0.78 9.56 -12.29
N LYS A 205 -0.80 8.41 -12.96
CA LYS A 205 -1.77 7.32 -12.76
C LYS A 205 -1.08 5.96 -12.78
N ILE A 206 -1.68 4.99 -12.09
CA ILE A 206 -1.32 3.58 -12.23
C ILE A 206 -1.75 3.13 -13.63
N ALA A 207 -0.81 2.55 -14.37
CA ALA A 207 -1.07 1.95 -15.66
C ALA A 207 -1.33 0.46 -15.48
N VAL A 208 -2.35 -0.05 -16.17
CA VAL A 208 -2.76 -1.46 -16.11
C VAL A 208 -2.15 -2.27 -17.27
N ASP A 209 -1.76 -1.60 -18.36
CA ASP A 209 -1.29 -2.24 -19.59
C ASP A 209 0.03 -1.63 -20.08
N LEU A 210 1.02 -2.49 -20.37
CA LEU A 210 2.30 -2.11 -20.97
C LEU A 210 2.39 -2.35 -22.49
N ASN A 211 1.37 -2.93 -23.12
CA ASN A 211 1.42 -3.14 -24.57
C ASN A 211 1.11 -1.85 -25.37
N LEU A 212 0.72 -0.77 -24.67
CA LEU A 212 0.40 0.56 -25.21
C LEU A 212 1.33 1.61 -24.59
N ILE A 213 2.58 1.79 -25.07
CA ILE A 213 3.49 2.77 -24.43
C ILE A 213 4.46 3.51 -25.36
N TYR A 214 4.61 4.81 -25.05
CA TYR A 214 5.75 5.66 -25.41
C TYR A 214 6.87 5.56 -24.34
N PRO A 215 8.13 5.32 -24.70
CA PRO A 215 9.28 5.19 -23.78
C PRO A 215 9.45 6.34 -22.77
N LEU A 216 10.13 6.09 -21.63
CA LEU A 216 10.46 7.07 -20.58
C LEU A 216 9.25 7.73 -19.88
N SER A 217 8.03 7.25 -20.15
CA SER A 217 6.80 7.78 -19.55
C SER A 217 6.29 6.94 -18.38
N LYS A 218 6.80 5.71 -18.22
CA LYS A 218 6.37 4.76 -17.18
C LYS A 218 7.57 4.25 -16.37
N VAL A 219 7.32 3.99 -15.09
CA VAL A 219 8.25 3.29 -14.20
C VAL A 219 7.60 2.06 -13.61
N VAL A 220 8.39 0.99 -13.50
CA VAL A 220 8.03 -0.22 -12.76
C VAL A 220 8.52 -0.04 -11.33
N VAL A 221 7.60 -0.17 -10.37
CA VAL A 221 7.82 0.11 -8.96
C VAL A 221 7.74 -1.19 -8.17
N TYR A 222 8.87 -1.59 -7.60
CA TYR A 222 9.01 -2.74 -6.73
C TYR A 222 9.03 -2.30 -5.27
N ASN A 223 8.13 -2.85 -4.45
CA ASN A 223 8.27 -2.75 -3.01
C ASN A 223 9.34 -3.75 -2.55
N MET A 224 10.53 -3.25 -2.23
CA MET A 224 11.69 -4.11 -1.95
C MET A 224 11.44 -4.99 -0.73
N ASP A 225 10.90 -4.42 0.35
CA ASP A 225 10.67 -5.18 1.58
C ASP A 225 9.64 -6.30 1.36
N ARG A 226 8.60 -6.06 0.55
CA ARG A 226 7.56 -7.07 0.24
C ARG A 226 8.06 -8.15 -0.73
N ILE A 227 8.74 -7.75 -1.81
CA ILE A 227 9.19 -8.71 -2.83
C ILE A 227 10.25 -9.66 -2.25
N PHE A 228 11.20 -9.17 -1.46
CA PHE A 228 12.22 -10.04 -0.88
C PHE A 228 11.68 -10.95 0.21
N ALA A 229 10.74 -10.48 1.03
CA ALA A 229 10.07 -11.34 2.01
C ALA A 229 9.36 -12.53 1.35
N LEU A 230 8.88 -12.37 0.11
CA LEU A 230 8.30 -13.45 -0.68
C LEU A 230 9.39 -14.33 -1.30
N LEU A 231 10.41 -13.74 -1.93
CA LEU A 231 11.47 -14.49 -2.60
C LEU A 231 12.34 -15.30 -1.63
N ASP A 232 12.61 -14.79 -0.43
CA ASP A 232 13.38 -15.49 0.61
C ASP A 232 12.65 -16.74 1.14
N GLN A 233 11.34 -16.88 0.90
CA GLN A 233 10.58 -18.09 1.27
C GLN A 233 10.68 -19.20 0.21
N ILE A 234 11.19 -18.89 -0.97
CA ILE A 234 11.24 -19.83 -2.09
C ILE A 234 12.57 -20.59 -2.04
N ASP A 235 12.51 -21.89 -1.72
CA ASP A 235 13.66 -22.77 -1.89
C ASP A 235 13.82 -23.16 -3.36
N TYR A 236 14.75 -22.48 -4.03
CA TYR A 236 15.00 -22.67 -5.46
C TYR A 236 15.53 -24.06 -5.81
N ASN A 237 16.19 -24.77 -4.88
CA ASN A 237 16.63 -26.15 -5.15
C ASN A 237 15.43 -27.05 -5.52
N ASN A 238 14.22 -26.63 -5.13
CA ASN A 238 12.96 -27.27 -5.42
C ASN A 238 12.06 -26.43 -6.35
N ALA A 239 12.61 -25.49 -7.12
CA ALA A 239 11.83 -24.57 -7.97
C ALA A 239 10.92 -25.27 -8.98
N ASN A 240 11.30 -26.46 -9.46
CA ASN A 240 10.48 -27.27 -10.36
C ASN A 240 9.19 -27.81 -9.71
N HIS A 241 9.12 -27.81 -8.38
CA HIS A 241 7.95 -28.23 -7.61
C HIS A 241 7.04 -27.06 -7.21
N ILE A 242 7.40 -25.83 -7.60
CA ILE A 242 6.55 -24.66 -7.39
C ILE A 242 5.27 -24.81 -8.20
N GLN A 243 4.15 -24.58 -7.54
CA GLN A 243 2.82 -24.55 -8.10
C GLN A 243 2.18 -23.18 -7.88
N PHE A 244 1.28 -22.83 -8.79
CA PHE A 244 0.56 -21.57 -8.80
C PHE A 244 -0.86 -21.81 -9.31
N ASP A 245 -1.88 -21.44 -8.54
CA ASP A 245 -3.31 -21.58 -8.91
C ASP A 245 -3.90 -20.30 -9.51
N GLY A 246 -3.10 -19.23 -9.65
CA GLY A 246 -3.61 -17.92 -10.01
C GLY A 246 -3.61 -16.95 -8.83
N GLU A 247 -3.55 -17.42 -7.59
CA GLU A 247 -3.59 -16.60 -6.37
C GLU A 247 -2.38 -16.80 -5.46
N THR A 248 -1.99 -18.05 -5.24
CA THR A 248 -0.99 -18.43 -4.23
C THR A 248 0.16 -19.20 -4.88
N LEU A 249 1.39 -18.99 -4.40
CA LEU A 249 2.53 -19.87 -4.70
C LEU A 249 2.70 -20.88 -3.56
N TRP A 250 2.89 -22.16 -3.90
CA TRP A 250 3.25 -23.20 -2.94
C TRP A 250 4.22 -24.21 -3.55
N ILE A 251 4.91 -24.97 -2.71
CA ILE A 251 5.82 -26.04 -3.13
C ILE A 251 5.16 -27.37 -2.79
N HIS A 252 5.02 -28.26 -3.77
CA HIS A 252 4.59 -29.63 -3.52
C HIS A 252 5.82 -30.44 -3.09
N ILE A 253 5.79 -31.04 -1.90
CA ILE A 253 6.83 -31.98 -1.47
C ILE A 253 6.34 -33.36 -1.87
N ASP A 254 6.93 -33.93 -2.93
CA ASP A 254 6.67 -35.33 -3.28
C ASP A 254 7.22 -36.20 -2.13
N GLN A 255 6.34 -37.00 -1.51
CA GLN A 255 6.72 -37.98 -0.48
C GLN A 255 7.33 -39.24 -1.09
#